data_AF-A0A7Y8CVN4-F1
#
_entry.id   AF-A0A7Y8CVN4-F1
#
_cell.length_a   1.000
_cell.length_b   1.000
_cell.length_c   1.000
_cell.angle_alpha   90.00
_cell.angle_beta   90.00
_cell.angle_gamma   90.00
#
_symmetry.space_group_name_H-M   'P 1'
#
loop_
_entity.id
_entity.type
_entity.pdbx_description
1 polymer ?
#
loop_
_entity_poly.entity_id
_entity_poly.type
_entity_poly.pdbx_seq_one_letter_code
_entity_poly.pdbx_strand_id
1 'polypeptide(L)'
;MIKKSVTELAFVNSKSPLPTVEVDSQSIEDAGFSIYRTVMQVLTQLAEQDASLRATLYMYGTVSVNFREPCWSEFLLVAGPEKVLRALGAGFERLPAVKSRFSDYVPSSAALRTFHVQDGLVWEQEDASTWYSHAQTLADLTAEADEADEAEEGDDDAEPIEEDETEEAWDAEDLEAADEQEEGTAVVVGNRKAARYRAARSDAKVSTIRARIEEVFGLPEGSVALCGPDGRSLRGNALIRTLRRRWDEN
;
A
#
# COMPACT_ATOMS: atom_id res chain seq x y z
N MET A 1 7.66 13.24 12.93
CA MET A 1 6.82 12.89 11.77
C MET A 1 6.44 14.16 11.01
N ILE A 2 6.82 14.25 9.74
CA ILE A 2 6.52 15.35 8.81
C ILE A 2 5.50 14.83 7.81
N LYS A 3 4.46 15.60 7.47
CA LYS A 3 3.46 15.23 6.47
C LYS A 3 3.47 16.20 5.29
N LYS A 4 3.23 15.68 4.09
CA LYS A 4 3.08 16.44 2.84
C LYS A 4 1.96 15.87 2.00
N SER A 5 1.26 16.74 1.28
CA SER A 5 0.36 16.36 0.21
C SER A 5 1.16 15.79 -0.98
N VAL A 6 0.50 14.91 -1.74
CA VAL A 6 1.00 14.38 -3.02
C VAL A 6 1.41 15.49 -4.01
N THR A 7 0.83 16.70 -3.91
CA THR A 7 1.17 17.83 -4.77
C THR A 7 2.45 18.55 -4.36
N GLU A 8 2.93 18.32 -3.14
CA GLU A 8 4.16 18.93 -2.59
C GLU A 8 5.41 18.08 -2.84
N LEU A 9 5.22 16.84 -3.31
CA LEU A 9 6.29 15.91 -3.64
C LEU A 9 6.48 15.82 -5.16
N ALA A 10 7.73 15.92 -5.58
CA ALA A 10 8.14 15.86 -6.98
C ALA A 10 8.40 14.40 -7.40
N PHE A 11 7.34 13.59 -7.46
CA PHE A 11 7.47 12.20 -7.85
C PHE A 11 8.14 12.02 -9.21
N VAL A 12 9.14 11.16 -9.25
CA VAL A 12 9.70 10.64 -10.50
C VAL A 12 8.71 9.65 -11.09
N ASN A 13 8.26 9.92 -12.32
CA ASN A 13 7.36 9.04 -13.05
C ASN A 13 8.01 8.63 -14.37
N SER A 14 7.77 7.41 -14.80
CA SER A 14 8.19 6.91 -16.11
C SER A 14 6.99 6.42 -16.91
N LYS A 15 7.04 6.65 -18.22
CA LYS A 15 6.09 6.04 -19.18
C LYS A 15 6.57 4.69 -19.72
N SER A 16 7.86 4.39 -19.57
CA SER A 16 8.42 3.08 -19.91
C SER A 16 8.39 2.16 -18.69
N PRO A 17 8.32 0.84 -18.90
CA PRO A 17 8.59 -0.14 -17.87
C PRO A 17 9.86 0.19 -17.08
N LEU A 18 9.82 0.00 -15.76
CA LEU A 18 10.88 0.32 -14.81
C LEU A 18 11.67 -0.95 -14.47
N PRO A 19 13.00 -0.83 -14.26
CA PRO A 19 13.80 -1.95 -13.79
C PRO A 19 13.41 -2.32 -12.35
N THR A 20 13.58 -3.60 -12.00
CA THR A 20 13.13 -4.13 -10.71
C THR A 20 14.20 -4.88 -9.94
N VAL A 21 14.09 -4.84 -8.61
CA VAL A 21 14.63 -5.86 -7.71
C VAL A 21 13.47 -6.76 -7.31
N GLU A 22 13.60 -8.04 -7.56
CA GLU A 22 12.63 -9.07 -7.16
C GLU A 22 13.12 -9.77 -5.90
N VAL A 23 12.23 -9.94 -4.94
CA VAL A 23 12.49 -10.62 -3.67
C VAL A 23 11.43 -11.69 -3.46
N ASP A 24 11.85 -12.92 -3.16
CA ASP A 24 10.94 -13.99 -2.74
C ASP A 24 10.44 -13.67 -1.32
N SER A 25 9.13 -13.42 -1.21
CA SER A 25 8.48 -12.98 0.02
C SER A 25 8.57 -14.01 1.14
N GLN A 26 8.51 -15.30 0.80
CA GLN A 26 8.63 -16.35 1.81
C GLN A 26 10.07 -16.42 2.31
N SER A 27 11.06 -16.33 1.42
CA SER A 27 12.48 -16.44 1.80
C SER A 27 12.94 -15.34 2.76
N ILE A 28 12.37 -14.14 2.63
CA ILE A 28 12.73 -13.02 3.51
C ILE A 28 12.03 -13.11 4.86
N GLU A 29 10.77 -13.55 4.88
CA GLU A 29 10.01 -13.81 6.10
C GLU A 29 10.63 -14.96 6.92
N ASP A 30 10.95 -16.08 6.27
CA ASP A 30 11.60 -17.25 6.90
C ASP A 30 12.97 -16.90 7.50
N ALA A 31 13.65 -15.92 6.92
CA ALA A 31 14.94 -15.44 7.40
C ALA A 31 14.83 -14.38 8.52
N GLY A 32 13.61 -14.05 8.95
CA GLY A 32 13.35 -13.06 10.02
C GLY A 32 13.53 -11.61 9.58
N PHE A 33 13.59 -11.33 8.27
CA PHE A 33 13.77 -9.98 7.75
C PHE A 33 12.46 -9.41 7.18
N SER A 34 12.44 -8.08 7.03
CA SER A 34 11.31 -7.37 6.44
C SER A 34 11.72 -6.61 5.19
N ILE A 35 10.91 -6.75 4.12
CA ILE A 35 11.08 -5.97 2.88
C ILE A 35 11.02 -4.49 3.20
N TYR A 36 9.99 -4.07 3.94
CA TYR A 36 9.78 -2.68 4.33
C TYR A 36 11.00 -2.12 5.05
N ARG A 37 11.47 -2.83 6.10
CA ARG A 37 12.62 -2.39 6.90
C ARG A 37 13.89 -2.26 6.06
N THR A 38 14.14 -3.26 5.22
CA THR A 38 15.32 -3.28 4.34
C THR A 38 15.29 -2.11 3.36
N VAL A 39 14.13 -1.85 2.73
CA VAL A 39 13.95 -0.71 1.83
C VAL A 39 14.16 0.60 2.57
N MET A 40 13.56 0.78 3.75
CA MET A 40 13.71 2.00 4.54
C MET A 40 15.16 2.26 4.92
N GLN A 41 15.88 1.26 5.42
CA GLN A 41 17.31 1.41 5.74
C GLN A 41 18.14 1.83 4.53
N VAL A 42 17.95 1.17 3.39
CA VAL A 42 18.69 1.50 2.15
C VAL A 42 18.35 2.91 1.67
N LEU A 43 17.07 3.28 1.62
CA LEU A 43 16.66 4.59 1.13
C LEU A 43 17.08 5.73 2.07
N THR A 44 16.99 5.53 3.38
CA THR A 44 17.42 6.51 4.38
C THR A 44 18.92 6.75 4.26
N GLN A 45 19.72 5.68 4.16
CA GLN A 45 21.15 5.81 3.94
C GLN A 45 21.48 6.61 2.67
N LEU A 46 20.79 6.34 1.56
CA LEU A 46 21.02 7.06 0.31
C LEU A 46 20.58 8.53 0.41
N ALA A 47 19.48 8.81 1.09
CA ALA A 47 18.96 10.15 1.26
C ALA A 47 19.88 11.02 2.13
N GLU A 48 20.45 10.44 3.20
CA GLU A 48 21.46 11.11 4.04
C GLU A 48 22.75 11.43 3.27
N GLN A 49 23.18 10.51 2.40
CA GLN A 49 24.41 10.68 1.59
C GLN A 49 24.25 11.71 0.46
N ASP A 50 23.04 11.86 -0.08
CA ASP A 50 22.75 12.74 -1.20
C ASP A 50 21.36 13.38 -1.06
N ALA A 51 21.32 14.58 -0.47
CA ALA A 51 20.08 15.34 -0.31
C ALA A 51 19.42 15.74 -1.65
N SER A 52 20.17 15.72 -2.76
CA SER A 52 19.62 16.00 -4.09
C SER A 52 18.98 14.77 -4.75
N LEU A 53 19.16 13.60 -4.15
CA LEU A 53 18.61 12.35 -4.66
C LEU A 53 17.09 12.45 -4.76
N ARG A 54 16.58 12.04 -5.92
CA ARG A 54 15.16 11.94 -6.17
C ARG A 54 14.84 10.61 -6.83
N ALA A 55 14.01 9.82 -6.18
CA ALA A 55 13.57 8.52 -6.69
C ALA A 55 12.18 8.18 -6.17
N THR A 56 11.39 7.46 -6.96
CA THR A 56 10.10 6.91 -6.56
C THR A 56 10.16 5.41 -6.71
N LEU A 57 9.78 4.68 -5.66
CA LEU A 57 9.67 3.23 -5.70
C LEU A 57 8.20 2.83 -5.80
N TYR A 58 7.97 1.77 -6.57
CA TYR A 58 6.68 1.11 -6.65
C TYR A 58 6.85 -0.35 -6.26
N MET A 59 5.83 -0.93 -5.64
CA MET A 59 5.77 -2.34 -5.25
C MET A 59 4.70 -3.07 -6.05
N TYR A 60 5.07 -4.24 -6.56
CA TYR A 60 4.17 -5.12 -7.29
C TYR A 60 4.37 -6.55 -6.82
N GLY A 61 3.38 -7.09 -6.11
CA GLY A 61 3.38 -8.49 -5.66
C GLY A 61 2.68 -9.40 -6.67
N THR A 62 3.31 -10.52 -7.02
CA THR A 62 2.71 -11.53 -7.91
C THR A 62 3.35 -12.90 -7.74
N VAL A 63 2.72 -13.93 -8.29
CA VAL A 63 3.31 -15.28 -8.38
C VAL A 63 4.46 -15.24 -9.38
N SER A 64 5.60 -15.81 -8.99
CA SER A 64 6.81 -15.92 -9.79
C SER A 64 7.34 -17.35 -9.81
N VAL A 65 8.11 -17.68 -10.84
CA VAL A 65 8.91 -18.93 -10.93
C VAL A 65 10.40 -18.64 -11.11
N ASN A 66 10.80 -17.38 -10.95
CA ASN A 66 12.15 -16.89 -11.24
C ASN A 66 13.22 -17.45 -10.31
N PHE A 67 12.82 -18.00 -9.16
CA PHE A 67 13.67 -18.69 -8.20
C PHE A 67 13.70 -20.22 -8.42
N ARG A 68 13.28 -20.68 -9.61
CA ARG A 68 13.22 -22.10 -10.06
C ARG A 68 12.12 -22.94 -9.39
N GLU A 69 11.32 -22.32 -8.54
CA GLU A 69 10.12 -22.89 -7.93
C GLU A 69 9.02 -21.82 -7.90
N PRO A 70 7.73 -22.19 -7.93
CA PRO A 70 6.65 -21.25 -7.74
C PRO A 70 6.73 -20.60 -6.35
N CYS A 71 6.75 -19.28 -6.30
CA CYS A 71 6.72 -18.50 -5.06
C CYS A 71 5.90 -17.22 -5.24
N TRP A 72 5.61 -16.55 -4.12
CA TRP A 72 5.12 -15.18 -4.14
C TRP A 72 6.34 -14.25 -4.13
N SER A 73 6.38 -13.27 -5.03
CA SER A 73 7.50 -12.34 -5.13
C SER A 73 7.02 -10.90 -5.12
N GLU A 74 7.76 -10.06 -4.41
CA GLU A 74 7.62 -8.61 -4.45
C GLU A 74 8.64 -8.02 -5.42
N PHE A 75 8.15 -7.26 -6.39
CA PHE A 75 8.96 -6.52 -7.34
C PHE A 75 9.04 -5.05 -6.92
N LEU A 76 10.25 -4.59 -6.62
CA LEU A 76 10.59 -3.21 -6.28
C LEU A 76 11.01 -2.47 -7.54
N LEU A 77 10.06 -1.74 -8.14
CA LEU A 77 10.29 -0.94 -9.35
C LEU A 77 10.93 0.40 -8.96
N VAL A 78 12.00 0.79 -9.63
CA VAL A 78 12.72 2.03 -9.32
C VAL A 78 12.60 3.05 -10.45
N ALA A 79 11.89 4.16 -10.18
CA ALA A 79 11.90 5.35 -11.03
C ALA A 79 12.91 6.36 -10.46
N GLY A 80 14.10 6.43 -11.04
CA GLY A 80 15.14 7.33 -10.57
C GLY A 80 16.53 6.91 -11.06
N PRO A 81 17.59 7.46 -10.45
CA PRO A 81 18.96 7.08 -10.77
C PRO A 81 19.24 5.60 -10.55
N GLU A 82 20.01 4.97 -11.44
CA GLU A 82 20.36 3.54 -11.39
C GLU A 82 21.05 3.13 -10.07
N LYS A 83 21.76 4.06 -9.42
CA LYS A 83 22.39 3.81 -8.11
C LYS A 83 21.38 3.36 -7.04
N VAL A 84 20.12 3.80 -7.11
CA VAL A 84 19.06 3.41 -6.17
C VAL A 84 18.69 1.94 -6.37
N LEU A 85 18.49 1.52 -7.62
CA LEU A 85 18.23 0.12 -7.97
C LEU A 85 19.37 -0.79 -7.49
N ARG A 86 20.62 -0.40 -7.75
CA ARG A 86 21.81 -1.17 -7.34
C ARG A 86 21.94 -1.27 -5.82
N ALA A 87 21.69 -0.18 -5.11
CA ALA A 87 21.72 -0.16 -3.65
C ALA A 87 20.64 -1.05 -3.03
N LEU A 88 19.43 -1.06 -3.58
CA LEU A 88 18.37 -1.99 -3.16
C LEU A 88 18.79 -3.44 -3.38
N GLY A 89 19.30 -3.77 -4.57
CA GLY A 89 19.81 -5.11 -4.86
C GLY A 89 20.88 -5.55 -3.87
N ALA A 90 21.88 -4.70 -3.62
CA ALA A 90 22.92 -4.97 -2.62
C ALA A 90 22.36 -5.07 -1.18
N GLY A 91 21.30 -4.32 -0.87
CA GLY A 91 20.61 -4.34 0.42
C GLY A 91 19.91 -5.66 0.73
N PHE A 92 19.34 -6.32 -0.28
CA PHE A 92 18.76 -7.66 -0.12
C PHE A 92 19.79 -8.78 -0.27
N GLU A 93 20.77 -8.64 -1.16
CA GLU A 93 21.82 -9.65 -1.39
C GLU A 93 22.68 -9.92 -0.15
N ARG A 94 22.84 -8.93 0.73
CA ARG A 94 23.56 -9.07 2.00
C ARG A 94 22.79 -9.83 3.09
N LEU A 95 21.49 -10.06 2.93
CA LEU A 95 20.68 -10.75 3.93
C LEU A 95 20.85 -12.27 3.78
N PRO A 96 21.24 -12.99 4.85
CA PRO A 96 21.42 -14.44 4.77
C PRO A 96 20.08 -15.13 4.47
N ALA A 97 20.13 -16.20 3.67
CA ALA A 97 18.97 -17.01 3.26
C ALA A 97 17.87 -16.30 2.44
N VAL A 98 17.97 -14.98 2.21
CA VAL A 98 17.02 -14.23 1.38
C VAL A 98 17.32 -14.41 -0.11
N LYS A 99 16.33 -14.83 -0.89
CA LYS A 99 16.44 -14.92 -2.34
C LYS A 99 16.02 -13.59 -2.97
N SER A 100 16.97 -12.92 -3.61
CA SER A 100 16.73 -11.68 -4.36
C SER A 100 17.50 -11.66 -5.69
N ARG A 101 17.02 -10.87 -6.65
CA ARG A 101 17.67 -10.69 -7.97
C ARG A 101 17.25 -9.40 -8.64
N PHE A 102 18.04 -8.94 -9.61
CA PHE A 102 17.54 -8.03 -10.63
C PHE A 102 16.62 -8.80 -11.59
N SER A 103 15.47 -8.23 -11.90
CA SER A 103 14.42 -8.91 -12.68
C SER A 103 13.90 -8.06 -13.84
N ASP A 104 12.82 -8.54 -14.45
CA ASP A 104 12.22 -7.96 -15.64
C ASP A 104 11.72 -6.54 -15.40
N TYR A 105 11.53 -5.82 -16.50
CA TYR A 105 10.98 -4.48 -16.45
C TYR A 105 9.46 -4.54 -16.32
N VAL A 106 8.92 -3.84 -15.32
CA VAL A 106 7.48 -3.82 -15.02
C VAL A 106 6.92 -2.42 -15.22
N PRO A 107 5.76 -2.25 -15.90
CA PRO A 107 5.12 -0.95 -16.01
C PRO A 107 4.63 -0.45 -14.66
N SER A 108 4.93 0.82 -14.34
CA SER A 108 4.53 1.45 -13.06
C SER A 108 3.01 1.46 -12.85
N SER A 109 2.20 1.39 -13.91
CA SER A 109 0.74 1.30 -13.83
C SER A 109 0.21 0.00 -13.22
N ALA A 110 1.04 -1.04 -13.14
CA ALA A 110 0.69 -2.32 -12.51
C ALA A 110 1.04 -2.34 -11.00
N ALA A 111 1.75 -1.34 -10.50
CA ALA A 111 2.36 -1.33 -9.18
C ALA A 111 1.79 -0.21 -8.29
N LEU A 112 1.86 -0.40 -6.97
CA LEU A 112 1.52 0.62 -5.99
C LEU A 112 2.73 1.51 -5.73
N ARG A 113 2.54 2.82 -5.68
CA ARG A 113 3.61 3.77 -5.38
C ARG A 113 3.81 3.85 -3.86
N THR A 114 4.89 3.26 -3.34
CA THR A 114 5.03 3.01 -1.90
C THR A 114 6.02 3.94 -1.21
N PHE A 115 7.16 4.24 -1.85
CA PHE A 115 8.20 5.09 -1.26
C PHE A 115 8.64 6.19 -2.22
N HIS A 116 9.11 7.30 -1.65
CA HIS A 116 9.71 8.39 -2.42
C HIS A 116 10.88 8.99 -1.65
N VAL A 117 11.99 9.23 -2.33
CA VAL A 117 13.14 9.95 -1.78
C VAL A 117 13.15 11.34 -2.39
N GLN A 118 13.20 12.36 -1.52
CA GLN A 118 13.35 13.75 -1.92
C GLN A 118 13.84 14.59 -0.74
N ASP A 119 14.73 15.56 -1.04
CA ASP A 119 15.24 16.56 -0.10
C ASP A 119 15.91 15.94 1.13
N GLY A 120 16.65 14.83 0.93
CA GLY A 120 17.33 14.08 1.99
C GLY A 120 16.42 13.29 2.91
N LEU A 121 15.15 13.12 2.55
CA LEU A 121 14.15 12.39 3.33
C LEU A 121 13.53 11.25 2.52
N VAL A 122 13.20 10.18 3.22
CA VAL A 122 12.33 9.11 2.72
C VAL A 122 10.90 9.41 3.13
N TRP A 123 10.01 9.33 2.15
CA TRP A 123 8.58 9.57 2.27
C TRP A 123 7.85 8.27 1.99
N GLU A 124 6.83 8.01 2.79
CA GLU A 124 5.97 6.84 2.73
C GLU A 124 4.53 7.27 2.51
N GLN A 125 3.77 6.43 1.82
CA GLN A 125 2.37 6.70 1.58
C GLN A 125 1.55 6.44 2.85
N GLU A 126 0.88 7.48 3.38
CA GLU A 126 -0.13 7.32 4.43
C GLU A 126 -1.47 6.90 3.83
N ASP A 127 -1.88 7.64 2.80
CA ASP A 127 -3.15 7.48 2.12
C ASP A 127 -3.02 7.93 0.63
N ALA A 128 -4.15 8.01 -0.08
CA ALA A 128 -4.15 8.37 -1.50
C ALA A 128 -3.55 9.77 -1.80
N SER A 129 -3.54 10.67 -0.82
CA SER A 129 -3.16 12.07 -0.95
C SER A 129 -2.07 12.52 0.02
N THR A 130 -1.82 11.79 1.10
CA THR A 130 -0.90 12.18 2.17
C THR A 130 0.30 11.25 2.22
N TRP A 131 1.46 11.86 2.34
CA TRP A 131 2.75 11.20 2.50
C TRP A 131 3.39 11.69 3.79
N TYR A 132 4.04 10.79 4.53
CA TYR A 132 4.77 11.16 5.74
C TYR A 132 6.23 10.74 5.67
N SER A 133 7.04 11.41 6.47
CA SER A 133 8.42 11.02 6.75
C SER A 133 8.65 11.03 8.25
N HIS A 134 9.31 10.00 8.76
CA HIS A 134 9.71 9.99 10.17
C HIS A 134 10.89 10.93 10.45
N ALA A 135 11.60 11.40 9.41
CA ALA A 135 12.89 12.08 9.53
C ALA A 135 13.87 11.31 10.44
N GLN A 136 13.72 9.98 10.48
CA GLN A 136 14.60 9.07 11.17
C GLN A 136 15.95 9.05 10.46
N THR A 137 17.01 8.98 11.24
CA THR A 137 18.34 8.69 10.75
C THR A 137 18.53 7.19 10.58
N LEU A 138 19.54 6.78 9.82
CA LEU A 138 19.88 5.36 9.72
C LEU A 138 20.19 4.74 11.09
N ALA A 139 20.79 5.52 12.00
CA ALA A 139 21.12 5.08 13.35
C ALA A 139 19.88 4.73 14.18
N ASP A 140 18.80 5.50 14.03
CA ASP A 140 17.54 5.27 14.75
C ASP A 140 16.90 3.95 14.29
N LEU A 141 16.90 3.69 12.98
CA LEU A 141 16.32 2.47 12.39
C LEU A 141 17.07 1.18 12.77
N THR A 142 18.37 1.29 13.06
CA THR A 142 19.18 0.16 13.52
C THR A 142 19.05 -0.08 15.02
N ALA A 143 18.93 0.98 15.83
CA ALA A 143 18.72 0.84 17.28
C ALA A 143 17.37 0.17 17.59
N GLU A 144 16.30 0.53 16.87
CA GLU A 144 15.01 -0.17 16.97
C GLU A 144 15.06 -1.64 16.47
N ALA A 145 16.17 -2.08 15.86
CA ALA A 145 16.35 -3.49 15.49
C ALA A 145 16.86 -4.27 16.68
N ASP A 146 17.93 -3.75 17.26
CA ASP A 146 18.59 -4.35 18.40
C ASP A 146 17.66 -4.39 19.63
N GLU A 147 16.84 -3.34 19.85
CA GLU A 147 15.84 -3.32 20.93
C GLU A 147 14.66 -4.27 20.72
N ALA A 148 14.28 -4.56 19.46
CA ALA A 148 13.22 -5.51 19.14
C ALA A 148 13.70 -6.96 19.27
N ASP A 149 14.97 -7.24 18.92
CA ASP A 149 15.60 -8.55 19.13
C ASP A 149 15.89 -8.81 20.63
N GLU A 150 16.26 -7.78 21.41
CA GLU A 150 16.48 -7.92 22.87
C GLU A 150 15.18 -8.09 23.67
N ALA A 151 14.01 -7.71 23.12
CA ALA A 151 12.71 -7.91 23.76
C ALA A 151 12.15 -9.34 23.61
N GLU A 152 12.71 -10.15 22.71
CA GLU A 152 12.31 -11.55 22.47
C GLU A 152 13.20 -12.56 23.23
N GLU A 153 14.32 -12.15 23.84
CA GLU A 153 15.16 -13.01 24.69
C GLU A 153 14.83 -12.92 26.20
N GLY A 154 13.55 -12.85 26.55
CA GLY A 154 13.16 -12.83 27.95
C GLY A 154 11.69 -13.03 28.24
N ASP A 155 11.18 -14.26 28.08
CA ASP A 155 10.45 -15.00 29.13
C ASP A 155 10.09 -16.41 28.59
N ASP A 156 10.99 -17.37 28.76
CA ASP A 156 10.73 -18.79 28.50
C ASP A 156 10.08 -19.39 29.77
N ASP A 157 8.79 -19.08 29.96
CA ASP A 157 7.93 -19.80 30.93
C ASP A 157 6.55 -20.07 30.29
N ALA A 158 6.57 -20.90 29.25
CA ALA A 158 5.38 -21.49 28.66
C ALA A 158 4.84 -22.60 29.59
N GLU A 159 3.95 -22.23 30.51
CA GLU A 159 3.06 -23.17 31.18
C GLU A 159 2.19 -23.91 30.13
N PRO A 160 2.00 -25.25 30.23
CA PRO A 160 1.27 -26.01 29.23
C PRO A 160 -0.23 -25.75 29.37
N ILE A 161 -0.83 -25.13 28.35
CA ILE A 161 -2.29 -25.04 28.24
C ILE A 161 -2.79 -26.40 27.76
N GLU A 162 -3.45 -27.12 28.67
CA GLU A 162 -4.16 -28.36 28.35
C GLU A 162 -5.26 -28.10 27.32
N GLU A 163 -5.31 -28.96 26.30
CA GLU A 163 -6.42 -29.09 25.37
C GLU A 163 -7.66 -29.53 26.15
N ASP A 164 -8.75 -28.75 26.10
CA ASP A 164 -10.07 -29.31 26.40
C ASP A 164 -11.11 -28.83 25.39
N GLU A 165 -11.71 -29.83 24.76
CA GLU A 165 -12.71 -29.77 23.71
C GLU A 165 -14.05 -29.33 24.31
N THR A 166 -14.62 -28.22 23.85
CA THR A 166 -16.08 -28.02 23.92
C THR A 166 -16.58 -27.23 22.71
N GLU A 167 -17.16 -27.97 21.75
CA GLU A 167 -18.13 -27.45 20.79
C GLU A 167 -19.35 -26.92 21.55
N GLU A 168 -19.79 -25.67 21.37
CA GLU A 168 -21.22 -25.33 21.44
C GLU A 168 -21.58 -24.12 20.54
N ALA A 169 -22.34 -24.46 19.50
CA ALA A 169 -23.56 -23.82 19.00
C ALA A 169 -23.65 -22.30 18.79
N TRP A 170 -24.04 -21.97 17.56
CA TRP A 170 -24.49 -20.66 17.13
C TRP A 170 -25.87 -20.36 17.71
N ASP A 171 -26.13 -19.12 18.11
CA ASP A 171 -27.46 -18.55 17.94
C ASP A 171 -27.38 -17.04 17.70
N ALA A 172 -28.05 -16.63 16.63
CA ALA A 172 -28.25 -15.26 16.21
C ALA A 172 -29.67 -14.84 16.58
N GLU A 173 -29.84 -13.62 17.07
CA GLU A 173 -31.02 -12.73 16.93
C GLU A 173 -30.73 -11.48 17.79
N ASP A 174 -30.35 -10.36 17.17
CA ASP A 174 -31.21 -9.23 16.74
C ASP A 174 -32.00 -8.59 17.90
N LEU A 175 -31.75 -7.30 18.16
CA LEU A 175 -32.76 -6.28 18.50
C LEU A 175 -32.14 -4.88 18.67
N GLU A 176 -32.49 -4.07 17.68
CA GLU A 176 -32.57 -2.60 17.51
C GLU A 176 -32.29 -1.58 18.65
N ALA A 177 -31.54 -0.55 18.23
CA ALA A 177 -31.74 0.90 18.35
C ALA A 177 -32.07 1.60 19.71
N ALA A 178 -31.16 2.49 20.12
CA ALA A 178 -31.52 3.82 20.64
C ALA A 178 -30.36 4.80 20.41
N ASP A 179 -30.72 5.96 19.86
CA ASP A 179 -29.90 7.11 19.46
C ASP A 179 -29.64 8.03 20.67
N GLU A 180 -28.53 8.77 20.66
CA GLU A 180 -28.43 10.22 20.94
C GLU A 180 -27.03 10.70 21.43
N GLN A 181 -26.54 11.74 20.72
CA GLN A 181 -25.67 12.87 21.13
C GLN A 181 -24.13 12.77 20.93
N GLU A 182 -23.74 13.10 19.69
CA GLU A 182 -22.91 14.28 19.28
C GLU A 182 -21.75 14.75 20.21
N GLU A 183 -20.50 14.59 19.75
CA GLU A 183 -19.46 15.65 19.67
C GLU A 183 -18.14 15.11 19.08
N GLY A 184 -17.58 15.80 18.06
CA GLY A 184 -16.18 15.64 17.63
C GLY A 184 -15.95 14.91 16.29
N THR A 185 -16.11 15.60 15.17
CA THR A 185 -15.89 15.14 13.80
C THR A 185 -14.43 14.82 13.48
N ALA A 186 -13.98 13.61 13.83
CA ALA A 186 -12.89 12.94 13.13
C ALA A 186 -13.51 12.10 11.99
N VAL A 187 -13.35 12.55 10.75
CA VAL A 187 -13.78 11.78 9.57
C VAL A 187 -12.82 10.60 9.42
N VAL A 188 -13.09 9.52 10.15
CA VAL A 188 -12.43 8.23 9.96
C VAL A 188 -12.93 7.68 8.63
N VAL A 189 -12.21 7.97 7.55
CA VAL A 189 -12.40 7.32 6.26
C VAL A 189 -11.88 5.88 6.41
N GLY A 190 -12.68 5.05 7.07
CA GLY A 190 -12.38 3.63 7.21
C GLY A 190 -12.31 3.01 5.83
N ASN A 191 -11.25 2.24 5.57
CA ASN A 191 -11.07 1.48 4.33
C ASN A 191 -12.07 0.31 4.26
N ARG A 192 -13.37 0.63 4.18
CA ARG A 192 -14.46 -0.33 4.16
C ARG A 192 -14.49 -0.99 2.78
N LYS A 193 -14.11 -2.26 2.71
CA LYS A 193 -14.28 -3.06 1.49
C LYS A 193 -15.78 -3.38 1.33
N ALA A 194 -16.34 -3.08 0.16
CA ALA A 194 -17.72 -3.44 -0.15
C ALA A 194 -17.90 -4.97 -0.07
N ALA A 195 -18.84 -5.44 0.77
CA ALA A 195 -19.05 -6.87 0.99
C ALA A 195 -19.50 -7.62 -0.29
N ARG A 196 -20.09 -6.93 -1.27
CA ARG A 196 -20.59 -7.52 -2.53
C ARG A 196 -20.49 -6.52 -3.68
N TYR A 197 -19.95 -6.96 -4.81
CA TYR A 197 -19.91 -6.19 -6.05
C TYR A 197 -21.12 -6.56 -6.92
N ARG A 198 -21.97 -5.58 -7.25
CA ARG A 198 -23.10 -5.74 -8.16
C ARG A 198 -22.99 -4.73 -9.29
N ALA A 199 -23.28 -5.18 -10.51
CA ALA A 199 -23.40 -4.28 -11.64
C ALA A 199 -24.55 -3.28 -11.39
N ALA A 200 -24.27 -1.98 -11.54
CA ALA A 200 -25.30 -0.95 -11.42
C ALA A 200 -26.39 -1.17 -12.49
N ARG A 201 -27.66 -0.94 -12.13
CA ARG A 201 -28.77 -1.01 -13.10
C ARG A 201 -28.62 0.10 -14.14
N SER A 202 -28.95 -0.19 -15.39
CA SER A 202 -28.78 0.75 -16.52
C SER A 202 -29.64 2.02 -16.40
N ASP A 203 -30.77 1.93 -15.72
CA ASP A 203 -31.74 3.01 -15.46
C ASP A 203 -31.46 3.77 -14.15
N ALA A 204 -30.43 3.39 -13.38
CA ALA A 204 -30.05 4.13 -12.20
C ALA A 204 -29.48 5.50 -12.57
N LYS A 205 -29.77 6.52 -11.74
CA LYS A 205 -29.16 7.84 -11.85
C LYS A 205 -27.73 7.82 -11.33
N VAL A 206 -26.86 8.63 -11.94
CA VAL A 206 -25.47 8.83 -11.52
C VAL A 206 -25.40 9.33 -10.08
N SER A 207 -26.30 10.23 -9.66
CA SER A 207 -26.35 10.72 -8.27
C SER A 207 -26.61 9.60 -7.26
N THR A 208 -27.53 8.68 -7.57
CA THR A 208 -27.85 7.53 -6.70
C THR A 208 -26.67 6.59 -6.54
N ILE A 209 -25.91 6.35 -7.61
CA ILE A 209 -24.72 5.49 -7.55
C ILE A 209 -23.58 6.17 -6.77
N ARG A 210 -23.37 7.48 -6.94
CA ARG A 210 -22.38 8.25 -6.17
C ARG A 210 -22.67 8.18 -4.68
N ALA A 211 -23.91 8.51 -4.28
CA ALA A 211 -24.34 8.46 -2.89
C ALA A 211 -24.16 7.06 -2.28
N ARG A 212 -24.43 6.00 -3.06
CA ARG A 212 -24.24 4.63 -2.58
C ARG A 212 -22.77 4.24 -2.41
N ILE A 213 -21.89 4.74 -3.28
CA ILE A 213 -20.43 4.56 -3.13
C ILE A 213 -19.96 5.31 -1.89
N GLU A 214 -20.38 6.57 -1.72
CA GLU A 214 -20.05 7.39 -0.56
C GLU A 214 -20.47 6.70 0.75
N GLU A 215 -21.69 6.18 0.82
CA GLU A 215 -22.20 5.42 1.97
C GLU A 215 -21.40 4.13 2.25
N VAL A 216 -21.17 3.29 1.22
CA VAL A 216 -20.51 1.99 1.39
C VAL A 216 -19.05 2.16 1.85
N PHE A 217 -18.37 3.17 1.34
CA PHE A 217 -16.96 3.42 1.61
C PHE A 217 -16.72 4.47 2.71
N GLY A 218 -17.78 5.05 3.29
CA GLY A 218 -17.66 6.08 4.33
C GLY A 218 -17.01 7.38 3.84
N LEU A 219 -17.26 7.76 2.59
CA LEU A 219 -16.71 8.97 2.00
C LEU A 219 -17.63 10.18 2.25
N PRO A 220 -17.08 11.41 2.32
CA PRO A 220 -17.90 12.63 2.43
C PRO A 220 -18.88 12.78 1.26
N GLU A 221 -20.04 13.38 1.53
CA GLU A 221 -21.04 13.63 0.49
C GLU A 221 -20.47 14.49 -0.65
N GLY A 222 -20.65 14.04 -1.89
CA GLY A 222 -20.18 14.74 -3.09
C GLY A 222 -18.70 14.51 -3.44
N SER A 223 -17.98 13.67 -2.69
CA SER A 223 -16.57 13.33 -2.96
C SER A 223 -16.39 12.39 -4.17
N VAL A 224 -17.45 11.72 -4.63
CA VAL A 224 -17.37 10.74 -5.73
C VAL A 224 -17.83 11.33 -7.06
N ALA A 225 -17.01 11.18 -8.10
CA ALA A 225 -17.35 11.53 -9.48
C ALA A 225 -17.34 10.30 -10.40
N LEU A 226 -18.34 10.22 -11.29
CA LEU A 226 -18.36 9.23 -12.38
C LEU A 226 -18.06 9.94 -13.70
N CYS A 227 -16.97 9.54 -14.36
CA CYS A 227 -16.42 10.20 -15.54
C CYS A 227 -16.56 9.35 -16.81
N GLY A 228 -16.74 10.03 -17.95
CA GLY A 228 -16.63 9.40 -19.27
C GLY A 228 -15.18 9.15 -19.69
N PRO A 229 -14.95 8.56 -20.87
CA PRO A 229 -13.60 8.32 -21.40
C PRO A 229 -12.82 9.62 -21.67
N ASP A 230 -13.53 10.74 -21.80
CA ASP A 230 -12.96 12.10 -21.93
C ASP A 230 -12.49 12.68 -20.57
N GLY A 231 -12.61 11.94 -19.48
CA GLY A 231 -12.28 12.38 -18.12
C GLY A 231 -13.26 13.39 -17.53
N ARG A 232 -14.35 13.73 -18.24
CA ARG A 232 -15.34 14.70 -17.76
C ARG A 232 -16.40 14.02 -16.91
N SER A 233 -16.74 14.64 -15.78
CA SER A 233 -17.77 14.13 -14.88
C SER A 233 -19.16 14.25 -15.49
N LEU A 234 -19.98 13.20 -15.31
CA LEU A 234 -21.38 13.24 -15.73
C LEU A 234 -22.22 14.02 -14.72
N ARG A 235 -23.30 14.65 -15.18
CA ARG A 235 -24.29 15.29 -14.31
C ARG A 235 -25.03 14.24 -13.49
N GLY A 236 -25.44 14.59 -12.26
CA GLY A 236 -26.12 13.66 -11.34
C GLY A 236 -27.44 13.09 -11.87
N ASN A 237 -28.14 13.82 -12.74
CA ASN A 237 -29.38 13.37 -13.37
C ASN A 237 -29.18 12.47 -14.61
N ALA A 238 -27.94 12.23 -15.04
CA ALA A 238 -27.65 11.29 -16.12
C ALA A 238 -27.86 9.84 -15.66
N LEU A 239 -28.12 8.95 -16.60
CA LEU A 239 -28.31 7.51 -16.33
C LEU A 239 -27.01 6.74 -16.53
N ILE A 240 -26.87 5.61 -15.82
CA ILE A 240 -25.73 4.70 -15.97
C ILE A 240 -25.64 4.14 -17.39
N ARG A 241 -26.77 3.91 -18.08
CA ARG A 241 -26.76 3.55 -19.51
C ARG A 241 -26.03 4.57 -20.37
N THR A 242 -26.20 5.86 -20.10
CA THR A 242 -25.54 6.94 -20.84
C THR A 242 -24.03 6.93 -20.59
N LEU A 243 -23.62 6.63 -19.34
CA LEU A 243 -22.21 6.47 -19.00
C LEU A 243 -21.60 5.28 -19.77
N ARG A 244 -22.23 4.10 -19.71
CA ARG A 244 -21.74 2.90 -20.40
C ARG A 244 -21.63 3.10 -21.89
N ARG A 245 -22.67 3.65 -22.54
CA ARG A 245 -22.65 3.92 -23.97
C ARG A 245 -21.45 4.78 -24.39
N ARG A 246 -21.08 5.80 -23.60
CA ARG A 246 -19.89 6.61 -23.89
C ARG A 246 -18.59 5.82 -23.83
N TRP A 247 -18.50 4.85 -22.94
CA TRP A 247 -17.35 3.95 -22.82
C TRP A 247 -17.34 2.84 -23.88
N ASP A 248 -18.50 2.45 -24.40
CA ASP A 248 -18.62 1.45 -25.48
C ASP A 248 -18.38 2.05 -26.89
N GLU A 249 -18.58 3.36 -27.06
CA GLU A 249 -18.42 4.09 -28.34
C GLU A 249 -16.97 4.55 -28.61
N ASN A 250 -15.99 4.18 -27.77
CA ASN A 250 -14.61 4.67 -27.79
C ASN A 250 -13.60 3.52 -27.74
#